data_AF-A0A964HAP0-F1
#
_entry.id   AF-A0A964HAP0-F1
#
_cell.length_a   1.000
_cell.length_b   1.000
_cell.length_c   1.000
_cell.angle_alpha   90.00
_cell.angle_beta   90.00
_cell.angle_gamma   90.00
#
_symmetry.space_group_name_H-M   'P 1'
#
loop_
_entity.id
_entity.type
_entity.pdbx_description
1 polymer ?
#
loop_
_entity_poly.entity_id
_entity_poly.type
_entity_poly.pdbx_seq_one_letter_code
_entity_poly.pdbx_strand_id
1 'polypeptide(L)' 'MRLYYAHIGSSFGPIFLMASDAGLFQLVLGEHELPLSFPSWEGRFGCEFVHDEDRFADIATDLAGYLVGKGLPFRIA' A
#
# COMPACT_ATOMS: atom_id res chain seq x y z
N MET A 1 14.97 8.85 2.26
CA MET A 1 14.42 7.58 1.77
C MET A 1 12.98 7.84 1.30
N ARG A 2 12.55 7.31 0.15
CA ARG A 2 11.17 7.49 -0.32
C ARG A 2 10.30 6.34 0.15
N LEU A 3 9.14 6.68 0.70
CA LEU A 3 8.07 5.76 1.07
C LEU A 3 6.88 6.03 0.17
N TYR A 4 6.54 5.05 -0.65
CA TYR A 4 5.42 5.14 -1.57
C TYR A 4 4.17 4.64 -0.85
N TYR A 5 3.03 5.28 -1.09
CA TYR A 5 1.76 4.84 -0.56
C TYR A 5 0.63 5.01 -1.57
N ALA A 6 -0.44 4.21 -1.39
CA ALA A 6 -1.67 4.31 -2.16
C ALA A 6 -2.86 3.79 -1.35
N HIS A 7 -4.06 4.24 -1.71
CA HIS A 7 -5.32 3.63 -1.27
C HIS A 7 -5.97 2.96 -2.47
N ILE A 8 -6.20 1.65 -2.39
CA ILE A 8 -6.89 0.90 -3.44
C ILE A 8 -8.27 0.46 -2.95
N GLY A 9 -9.27 0.53 -3.82
CA GLY A 9 -10.61 0.04 -3.53
C GLY A 9 -10.68 -1.49 -3.62
N SER A 10 -11.42 -2.12 -2.70
CA SER A 10 -11.74 -3.54 -2.78
C SER A 10 -13.20 -3.82 -2.38
N SER A 11 -13.69 -5.03 -2.65
CA SER A 11 -15.00 -5.49 -2.18
C SER A 11 -15.12 -5.57 -0.65
N PHE A 12 -14.01 -5.53 0.07
CA PHE A 12 -13.93 -5.56 1.54
C PHE A 12 -13.73 -4.17 2.14
N GLY A 13 -13.74 -3.11 1.31
CA GLY A 13 -13.43 -1.75 1.70
C GLY A 13 -12.06 -1.29 1.18
N PRO A 14 -11.66 -0.06 1.52
CA PRO A 14 -10.38 0.50 1.11
C PRO A 14 -9.21 -0.25 1.73
N ILE A 15 -8.10 -0.30 0.98
CA ILE A 15 -6.86 -0.94 1.40
C ILE A 15 -5.75 0.09 1.25
N PHE A 16 -5.07 0.36 2.35
CA PHE A 16 -3.89 1.21 2.37
C PHE A 16 -2.64 0.37 2.18
N LEU A 17 -1.78 0.78 1.24
CA LEU A 17 -0.54 0.11 0.91
C LEU A 17 0.64 1.05 1.14
N MET A 18 1.76 0.51 1.66
CA MET A 18 3.04 1.23 1.68
C MET A 18 4.21 0.34 1.27
N ALA A 19 5.09 0.94 0.48
CA ALA A 19 6.32 0.34 0.00
C ALA A 19 7.50 1.29 0.13
N SER A 20 8.70 0.72 0.19
CA SER A 20 9.95 1.45 -0.02
C SER A 20 10.54 1.05 -1.36
N ASP A 21 11.71 1.56 -1.69
CA ASP A 21 12.50 1.06 -2.82
C ASP A 21 12.89 -0.42 -2.66
N ALA A 22 12.89 -0.96 -1.44
CA ALA A 22 13.17 -2.38 -1.17
C ALA A 22 11.94 -3.29 -1.30
N GLY A 23 10.74 -2.73 -1.49
CA GLY A 23 9.50 -3.52 -1.65
C GLY A 23 8.36 -3.12 -0.71
N LEU A 24 7.25 -3.84 -0.83
CA LEU A 24 6.05 -3.69 0.00
C LEU A 24 6.33 -4.15 1.43
N PHE A 25 5.95 -3.35 2.43
CA PHE A 25 6.13 -3.71 3.84
C PHE A 25 4.90 -3.48 4.72
N GLN A 26 3.86 -2.80 4.22
CA GLN A 26 2.62 -2.62 4.97
C GLN A 26 1.38 -2.66 4.08
N LEU A 27 0.35 -3.34 4.57
CA LEU A 27 -0.99 -3.42 4.01
C LEU A 27 -2.00 -3.33 5.16
N VAL A 28 -2.96 -2.41 5.07
CA VAL A 28 -4.01 -2.20 6.08
C VAL A 28 -5.37 -2.23 5.40
N LEU A 29 -6.29 -3.06 5.91
CA LEU A 29 -7.65 -3.21 5.38
C LEU A 29 -8.65 -2.39 6.19
N GLY A 30 -9.64 -1.79 5.52
CA GLY A 30 -10.83 -1.20 6.15
C GLY A 30 -10.68 0.23 6.66
N GLU A 31 -9.51 0.84 6.49
CA GLU A 31 -9.27 2.24 6.85
C GLU A 31 -9.55 3.14 5.63
N HIS A 32 -10.60 3.97 5.73
CA HIS A 32 -11.00 4.88 4.65
C HIS A 32 -9.99 6.00 4.39
N GLU A 33 -9.43 6.53 5.47
CA GLU A 33 -8.34 7.50 5.47
C GLU A 33 -7.60 7.28 6.79
N LEU A 34 -6.41 6.69 6.73
CA LEU A 34 -5.50 6.79 7.88
C LEU A 34 -5.20 8.29 8.05
N PRO A 35 -5.33 8.87 9.25
CA PRO A 35 -4.91 10.24 9.51
C PRO A 35 -3.38 10.30 9.44
N LEU A 36 -2.87 10.38 8.22
CA LEU A 36 -1.45 10.35 7.93
C LEU A 36 -0.92 11.76 8.12
N SER A 37 -0.32 11.99 9.28
CA SER A 37 0.44 13.22 9.57
C SER A 37 1.81 13.16 8.89
N PHE A 38 1.83 12.93 7.57
CA PHE A 38 3.05 12.70 6.79
C PHE A 38 4.13 13.75 7.05
N PRO A 39 3.86 15.07 7.07
CA PRO A 39 4.92 16.06 7.31
C PRO A 39 5.66 15.86 8.64
N SER A 40 4.96 15.41 9.68
CA SER A 40 5.58 15.13 10.98
C SER A 40 6.42 13.86 10.97
N TRP A 41 6.02 12.87 10.17
CA TRP A 41 6.74 11.61 10.01
C TRP A 41 7.97 11.78 9.12
N GLU A 42 7.87 12.56 8.05
CA GLU A 42 8.98 12.93 7.18
C GLU A 42 10.11 13.56 7.98
N GLY A 43 9.79 14.56 8.82
CA GLY A 43 10.76 15.21 9.70
C GLY A 43 11.36 14.27 10.75
N ARG A 44 10.54 13.37 11.33
CA ARG A 44 10.99 12.43 12.37
C ARG A 44 11.90 11.33 11.83
N PHE A 45 11.59 10.79 10.65
CA PHE A 45 12.25 9.61 10.10
C PHE A 45 13.21 9.92 8.95
N GLY A 46 13.32 11.18 8.51
CA GLY A 46 14.18 11.57 7.39
C GLY A 46 13.75 10.90 6.08
N CYS A 47 12.44 10.73 5.91
CA CYS A 47 11.84 10.15 4.72
C CYS A 47 10.95 11.14 4.00
N GLU A 48 10.53 10.77 2.80
CA GLU A 48 9.57 11.51 1.97
C GLU A 48 8.44 10.54 1.62
N PHE A 49 7.20 10.93 1.87
CA PHE A 49 6.03 10.13 1.49
C PHE A 49 5.53 10.57 0.11
N VAL A 50 5.47 9.61 -0.81
CA VAL A 50 5.07 9.83 -2.19
C VAL A 50 3.79 9.06 -2.46
N HIS A 51 2.73 9.75 -2.89
CA HIS A 51 1.52 9.09 -3.36
C HIS A 51 1.76 8.55 -4.78
N ASP A 52 1.64 7.24 -4.99
CA ASP A 52 1.96 6.58 -6.26
C ASP A 52 1.11 5.33 -6.44
N GLU A 53 -0.06 5.46 -7.06
CA GLU A 53 -1.00 4.34 -7.29
C GLU A 53 -0.48 3.34 -8.31
N ASP A 54 0.22 3.82 -9.36
CA ASP A 54 0.72 3.00 -10.46
C ASP A 54 1.70 1.94 -9.97
N ARG A 55 2.53 2.29 -8.97
CA ARG A 55 3.46 1.36 -8.33
C ARG A 55 2.78 0.15 -7.69
N PHE A 56 1.51 0.27 -7.30
CA PHE A 56 0.76 -0.79 -6.63
C PHE A 56 -0.24 -1.50 -7.55
N ALA A 57 -0.31 -1.17 -8.85
CA ALA A 57 -1.31 -1.72 -9.77
C ALA A 57 -1.26 -3.27 -9.85
N ASP A 58 -0.06 -3.85 -9.92
CA ASP A 58 0.13 -5.31 -9.94
C ASP A 58 -0.30 -5.94 -8.62
N ILE A 59 0.12 -5.36 -7.49
CA ILE A 59 -0.26 -5.81 -6.14
C ILE A 59 -1.77 -5.70 -5.93
N ALA A 60 -2.41 -4.65 -6.43
CA ALA A 60 -3.85 -4.47 -6.36
C ALA A 60 -4.59 -5.59 -7.11
N THR A 61 -4.07 -5.97 -8.29
CA THR A 61 -4.63 -7.07 -9.10
C THR A 61 -4.49 -8.42 -8.39
N ASP A 62 -3.29 -8.71 -7.86
CA ASP A 62 -3.03 -9.94 -7.11
C ASP A 62 -3.87 -10.03 -5.84
N LEU A 63 -3.97 -8.91 -5.11
CA LEU A 63 -4.76 -8.83 -3.88
C LEU A 63 -6.25 -8.98 -4.16
N ALA A 64 -6.77 -8.36 -5.22
CA ALA A 64 -8.15 -8.56 -5.66
C ALA A 64 -8.41 -10.03 -6.01
N GLY A 65 -7.49 -10.69 -6.72
CA GLY A 65 -7.57 -12.11 -7.04
C GLY A 65 -7.55 -13.01 -5.80
N TYR A 66 -6.68 -12.72 -4.84
CA TYR A 66 -6.61 -13.42 -3.56
C TYR A 66 -7.90 -13.28 -2.76
N LEU A 67 -8.42 -12.06 -2.64
CA LEU A 67 -9.61 -11.74 -1.86
C LEU A 67 -10.90 -12.39 -2.41
N VAL A 68 -10.98 -12.67 -3.71
CA VAL A 68 -12.10 -13.42 -4.31
C VAL A 68 -11.89 -14.94 -4.36
N GLY A 69 -10.88 -15.45 -3.64
CA GLY A 69 -10.59 -16.88 -3.55
C GLY A 69 -10.05 -17.49 -4.85
N LYS A 70 -9.54 -16.67 -5.76
CA LYS A 70 -8.94 -17.09 -7.04
C LYS A 70 -7.41 -17.04 -7.06
N GLY A 71 -6.79 -16.58 -5.96
CA GLY A 71 -5.36 -16.28 -5.90
C GLY A 71 -4.45 -17.49 -5.67
N LEU A 72 -3.42 -17.62 -6.51
CA LEU A 72 -2.19 -18.37 -6.25
C LEU A 72 -1.39 -17.70 -5.10
N PRO A 73 -0.47 -18.41 -4.43
CA PRO A 73 0.35 -17.81 -3.36
C PRO A 73 1.13 -16.59 -3.86
N PHE A 74 1.10 -15.49 -3.10
CA PHE A 74 1.88 -14.27 -3.36
C PHE A 74 3.35 -14.62 -3.56
N ARG A 75 3.93 -14.25 -4.70
CA ARG A 75 5.38 -14.30 -4.92
C ARG A 75 5.91 -12.90 -4.74
N ILE A 76 6.36 -12.60 -3.53
CA ILE A 76 7.16 -11.39 -3.27
C ILE A 76 8.57 -11.73 -3.77
N ALA A 77 8.99 -11.08 -4.86
CA ALA A 77 10.32 -11.22 -5.44
C ALA A 77 11.37 -10.45 -4.64
#